data_AF-A0A1Y3NM65-F1
#
_entry.id   AF-A0A1Y3NM65-F1
#
_cell.length_a   1.000
_cell.length_b   1.000
_cell.length_c   1.000
_cell.angle_alpha   90.00
_cell.angle_beta   90.00
_cell.angle_gamma   90.00
#
_symmetry.space_group_name_H-M   'P 1'
#
loop_
_entity.id
_entity.type
_entity.pdbx_description
1 polymer ?
#
loop_
_entity_poly.entity_id
_entity_poly.type
_entity_poly.pdbx_seq_one_letter_code
_entity_poly.pdbx_strand_id
1 'polypeptide(L)'
;MEEINKLNNKLKNYENAIEIERAGGDITTSRAFFDLQNENKDLLVKMKNTEAENNSQKDEIARLKDEIAKLKASELDLKKQNENQMSINKYLYSLFIHIYIRI
;
A
#
# COMPACT_ATOMS: atom_id res chain seq x y z
N MET A 1 -12.68 -23.22 22.75
CA MET A 1 -12.63 -24.70 22.71
C MET A 1 -11.86 -25.19 21.48
N GLU A 2 -12.19 -24.76 20.26
CA GLU A 2 -11.55 -25.28 19.05
C GLU A 2 -10.05 -24.90 18.89
N GLU A 3 -9.66 -23.65 19.18
CA GLU A 3 -8.25 -23.24 19.15
C GLU A 3 -7.39 -23.94 20.21
N ILE A 4 -7.94 -24.10 21.41
CA ILE A 4 -7.30 -24.83 22.51
C ILE A 4 -7.04 -26.29 22.09
N ASN A 5 -8.01 -26.92 21.42
CA ASN A 5 -7.83 -28.29 20.91
C ASN A 5 -6.76 -28.36 19.81
N LYS A 6 -6.68 -27.36 18.92
CA LYS A 6 -5.62 -27.28 17.90
C LYS A 6 -4.22 -27.11 18.53
N LEU A 7 -4.10 -26.24 19.52
CA LEU A 7 -2.87 -26.01 20.28
C LEU A 7 -2.42 -27.28 21.03
N ASN A 8 -3.35 -27.96 21.70
CA ASN A 8 -3.05 -29.21 22.41
C ASN A 8 -2.57 -30.32 21.47
N ASN A 9 -3.17 -30.44 20.28
CA ASN A 9 -2.73 -31.40 19.27
C ASN A 9 -1.33 -31.07 18.74
N LYS A 10 -1.02 -29.79 18.53
CA LYS A 10 0.32 -29.33 18.16
C LYS A 10 1.34 -29.68 19.23
N LEU A 11 1.04 -29.37 20.49
CA LEU A 11 1.92 -29.65 21.62
C LEU A 11 2.28 -31.15 21.69
N LYS A 12 1.27 -32.02 21.56
CA LYS A 12 1.47 -33.47 21.54
C LYS A 12 2.36 -33.94 20.38
N ASN A 13 2.23 -33.33 19.21
CA ASN A 13 3.11 -33.65 18.07
C ASN A 13 4.57 -33.25 18.35
N TYR A 14 4.80 -32.12 19.02
CA TYR A 14 6.14 -31.69 19.41
C TYR A 14 6.75 -32.57 20.52
N GLU A 15 5.95 -32.95 21.52
CA GLU A 15 6.37 -33.89 22.56
C GLU A 15 6.82 -35.24 21.96
N ASN A 16 6.03 -35.80 21.04
CA ASN A 16 6.39 -37.03 20.33
C ASN A 16 7.70 -36.88 19.53
N ALA A 17 7.94 -35.72 18.91
CA ALA A 17 9.18 -35.49 18.16
C ALA A 17 10.41 -35.42 19.09
N ILE A 18 10.27 -34.82 20.28
CA ILE A 18 11.32 -34.79 21.31
C ILE A 18 11.62 -36.22 21.81
N GLU A 19 10.61 -37.06 21.97
CA GLU A 19 10.81 -38.47 22.36
C GLU A 19 11.56 -39.27 21.29
N ILE A 20 11.22 -39.09 20.00
CA ILE A 20 11.93 -39.72 18.89
C ILE A 20 13.41 -39.33 18.91
N GLU A 21 13.71 -38.03 19.07
CA GLU A 21 15.09 -37.53 19.13
C GLU A 21 15.86 -38.07 20.34
N ARG A 22 15.24 -38.09 21.53
CA ARG A 22 15.85 -38.64 22.76
C ARG A 22 16.16 -40.13 22.65
N ALA A 23 15.37 -40.87 21.88
CA ALA A 23 15.61 -42.29 21.59
C ALA A 23 16.70 -42.51 20.52
N GLY A 24 17.31 -41.44 19.99
CA GLY A 24 18.27 -41.49 18.88
C GLY A 24 17.62 -41.73 17.51
N GLY A 25 16.31 -41.54 17.41
CA GLY A 25 15.54 -41.67 16.17
C GLY A 25 15.62 -40.42 15.29
N ASP A 26 15.28 -40.59 14.02
CA ASP A 26 15.29 -39.51 13.04
C ASP A 26 14.04 -38.61 13.16
N ILE A 27 14.24 -37.40 13.69
CA ILE A 27 13.17 -36.41 13.89
C ILE A 27 12.52 -35.95 12.58
N THR A 28 13.16 -36.14 11.42
CA THR A 28 12.58 -35.78 10.11
C THR A 28 11.40 -36.67 9.72
N THR A 29 11.24 -37.81 10.40
CA THR A 29 10.09 -38.70 10.25
C THR A 29 8.90 -38.30 11.13
N SER A 30 9.09 -37.35 12.05
CA SER A 30 8.05 -36.93 13.00
C SER A 30 6.97 -36.06 12.34
N ARG A 31 5.75 -36.13 12.87
CA ARG A 31 4.64 -35.28 12.39
C ARG A 31 4.92 -33.79 12.60
N ALA A 32 5.60 -33.43 13.69
CA ALA A 32 5.99 -32.05 13.95
C ALA A 32 6.92 -31.48 12.86
N PHE A 33 7.82 -32.30 12.32
CA PHE A 33 8.70 -31.87 11.24
C PHE A 33 7.91 -31.54 9.96
N PHE A 34 6.96 -32.39 9.57
CA PHE A 34 6.10 -32.12 8.41
C PHE A 34 5.19 -30.91 8.62
N ASP A 35 4.62 -30.76 9.82
CA ASP A 35 3.79 -29.61 10.17
C ASP A 35 4.61 -28.30 10.05
N LEU A 36 5.83 -28.26 10.59
CA LEU A 36 6.74 -27.12 10.44
C LEU A 36 7.15 -26.86 8.99
N GLN A 37 7.39 -27.90 8.19
CA GLN A 37 7.69 -27.74 6.76
C GLN A 37 6.54 -27.08 6.01
N ASN A 38 5.30 -27.50 6.29
CA ASN A 38 4.12 -26.93 5.66
C ASN A 38 3.88 -25.49 6.11
N GLU A 39 4.03 -25.21 7.41
CA GLU A 39 3.94 -23.84 7.93
C GLU A 39 5.00 -22.92 7.30
N ASN A 40 6.23 -23.39 7.13
CA ASN A 40 7.28 -22.62 6.46
C ASN A 40 6.95 -22.36 4.98
N LYS A 41 6.36 -23.34 4.27
CA LYS A 41 5.90 -23.15 2.88
C LYS A 41 4.77 -22.12 2.82
N ASP A 42 3.80 -22.21 3.71
CA ASP A 42 2.67 -21.27 3.78
C ASP A 42 3.13 -19.86 4.12
N LEU A 43 4.04 -19.72 5.08
CA LEU A 43 4.65 -18.43 5.43
C LEU A 43 5.45 -17.85 4.27
N LEU A 44 6.21 -18.67 3.54
CA LEU A 44 6.95 -18.22 2.37
C LEU A 44 6.02 -17.71 1.26
N VAL A 45 4.89 -18.39 1.02
CA VAL A 45 3.87 -17.94 0.06
C VAL A 45 3.25 -16.63 0.52
N LYS A 46 2.85 -16.53 1.79
CA LYS A 46 2.30 -15.29 2.36
C LYS A 46 3.28 -14.13 2.23
N MET A 47 4.57 -14.35 2.54
CA MET A 47 5.61 -13.34 2.43
C MET A 47 5.76 -12.84 0.98
N LYS A 48 5.79 -13.74 -0.01
CA LYS A 48 5.85 -13.38 -1.43
C LYS A 48 4.62 -12.58 -1.88
N ASN A 49 3.43 -12.96 -1.41
CA ASN A 49 2.20 -12.23 -1.73
C ASN A 49 2.22 -10.82 -1.13
N THR A 50 2.63 -10.69 0.13
CA THR A 50 2.78 -9.39 0.79
C THR A 50 3.84 -8.52 0.11
N GLU A 51 4.96 -9.10 -0.33
CA GLU A 51 5.98 -8.38 -1.09
C GLU A 51 5.45 -7.87 -2.42
N ALA A 52 4.69 -8.69 -3.16
CA ALA A 52 4.05 -8.30 -4.41
C ALA A 52 3.03 -7.16 -4.19
N GLU A 53 2.21 -7.25 -3.15
CA GLU A 53 1.25 -6.21 -2.79
C GLU A 53 1.96 -4.89 -2.43
N ASN A 54 3.04 -4.95 -1.65
CA ASN A 54 3.83 -3.79 -1.28
C ASN A 54 4.45 -3.10 -2.52
N ASN A 55 4.95 -3.89 -3.47
CA ASN A 55 5.46 -3.34 -4.73
C ASN A 55 4.36 -2.69 -5.57
N SER A 56 3.17 -3.30 -5.65
CA SER A 56 2.01 -2.69 -6.33
C SER A 56 1.62 -1.36 -5.67
N GLN A 57 1.60 -1.31 -4.33
CA GLN A 57 1.29 -0.08 -3.59
C GLN A 57 2.35 1.02 -3.81
N LYS A 58 3.63 0.67 -3.91
CA LYS A 58 4.69 1.64 -4.26
C LYS A 58 4.49 2.24 -5.64
N ASP A 59 4.13 1.42 -6.62
CA ASP A 59 3.86 1.88 -7.98
C ASP A 59 2.63 2.81 -8.02
N GLU A 60 1.58 2.48 -7.27
CA GLU A 60 0.40 3.33 -7.13
C GLU A 60 0.74 4.67 -6.47
N ILE A 61 1.52 4.66 -5.39
CA ILE A 61 2.00 5.89 -4.73
C ILE A 61 2.80 6.75 -5.71
N ALA A 62 3.65 6.15 -6.56
CA ALA A 62 4.41 6.90 -7.56
C ALA A 62 3.49 7.58 -8.58
N ARG A 63 2.49 6.85 -9.10
CA ARG A 63 1.49 7.41 -10.03
C ARG A 63 0.69 8.55 -9.41
N LEU A 64 0.23 8.38 -8.17
CA LEU A 64 -0.52 9.41 -7.46
C LEU A 64 0.33 10.67 -7.21
N LYS A 65 1.61 10.52 -6.89
CA LYS A 65 2.53 11.67 -6.76
C LYS A 65 2.67 12.45 -8.06
N ASP A 66 2.79 11.76 -9.18
CA ASP A 66 2.86 12.38 -10.50
C ASP A 66 1.55 13.10 -10.87
N GLU A 67 0.40 12.51 -10.56
CA GLU A 67 -0.90 13.12 -10.78
C GLU A 67 -1.09 14.37 -9.93
N ILE A 68 -0.72 14.33 -8.65
CA ILE A 68 -0.72 15.51 -7.76
C ILE A 68 0.17 16.62 -8.32
N ALA A 69 1.35 16.29 -8.85
CA ALA A 69 2.24 17.29 -9.45
C ALA A 69 1.60 17.96 -10.68
N LYS A 70 0.95 17.19 -11.55
CA LYS A 70 0.22 17.72 -12.72
C LYS A 70 -0.95 18.61 -12.30
N LEU A 71 -1.72 18.19 -11.30
CA LEU A 71 -2.84 18.97 -10.79
C LEU A 71 -2.37 20.31 -10.20
N LYS A 72 -1.28 20.31 -9.42
CA LYS A 72 -0.69 21.55 -8.88
C LYS A 72 -0.21 22.49 -9.97
N ALA A 73 0.39 21.97 -11.04
CA ALA A 73 0.80 22.78 -12.18
C ALA A 73 -0.41 23.40 -12.89
N SER A 74 -1.47 22.61 -13.12
CA SER A 74 -2.72 23.09 -13.72
C SER A 74 -3.41 24.15 -12.85
N GLU A 75 -3.46 23.96 -11.54
CA GLU A 75 -4.01 24.94 -10.60
C GLU A 75 -3.26 26.28 -10.68
N LEU A 76 -1.92 26.24 -10.75
CA LEU A 76 -1.09 27.44 -10.88
C LEU A 76 -1.36 28.17 -12.20
N ASP A 77 -1.49 27.43 -13.30
CA ASP A 77 -1.77 28.02 -14.62
C ASP A 77 -3.17 28.64 -14.68
N LEU A 78 -4.19 27.98 -14.11
CA LEU A 78 -5.54 28.52 -13.99
C LEU A 78 -5.55 29.80 -13.15
N LYS A 79 -4.78 29.84 -12.06
CA LYS A 79 -4.66 31.04 -11.23
C LYS A 79 -4.09 32.23 -12.02
N LYS A 80 -3.01 32.00 -12.79
CA LYS A 80 -2.43 33.03 -13.67
C LYS A 80 -3.41 33.50 -14.74
N GLN A 81 -4.16 32.58 -15.36
CA GLN A 81 -5.18 32.94 -16.35
C GLN A 81 -6.27 33.82 -15.73
N ASN A 82 -6.73 33.49 -14.52
CA ASN A 82 -7.73 34.29 -13.81
C ASN A 82 -7.21 35.69 -13.43
N GLU A 83 -5.97 35.80 -12.97
CA GLU A 83 -5.33 37.09 -12.69
C GLU A 83 -5.22 37.97 -13.95
N ASN A 84 -4.81 37.38 -15.07
CA ASN A 84 -4.78 38.07 -16.37
C ASN A 84 -6.17 38.54 -16.79
N GLN A 85 -7.19 37.69 -16.64
CA GLN A 85 -8.56 38.03 -17.02
C GLN A 85 -9.14 39.16 -16.15
N MET A 86 -8.85 39.17 -14.84
CA MET A 86 -9.18 40.30 -13.97
C MET A 86 -8.51 41.60 -14.41
N SER A 87 -7.23 41.54 -14.81
CA SER A 87 -6.50 42.71 -15.30
C SER A 87 -7.15 43.29 -16.57
N ILE A 88 -7.48 42.42 -17.54
CA ILE A 88 -8.17 42.81 -18.78
C ILE A 88 -9.53 43.45 -18.45
N ASN A 89 -10.32 42.84 -17.57
CA ASN A 89 -11.62 43.37 -17.17
C ASN A 89 -11.52 44.77 -16.54
N LYS A 90 -10.50 45.00 -15.69
CA LYS A 90 -10.23 46.33 -15.11
C LYS A 90 -9.91 47.37 -16.19
N TYR A 91 -9.08 46.99 -17.18
CA TYR A 91 -8.74 47.87 -18.29
C TYR A 91 -9.97 48.22 -19.14
N LEU A 92 -10.78 47.22 -19.52
CA LEU A 92 -12.00 47.42 -20.30
C LEU A 92 -13.01 48.31 -19.56
N TYR A 93 -13.17 48.10 -18.25
CA TYR A 93 -14.05 48.94 -17.43
C TYR A 93 -13.57 50.39 -17.38
N SER A 94 -12.26 50.61 -17.20
CA SER A 94 -11.66 51.95 -17.24
C SER A 94 -11.88 52.63 -18.60
N LEU A 95 -11.69 51.90 -19.70
CA LEU A 95 -11.89 52.41 -21.05
C LEU A 95 -13.36 52.79 -21.30
N PHE A 96 -14.30 51.95 -20.85
CA PHE A 96 -15.73 52.21 -20.96
C PHE A 96 -16.11 53.52 -20.26
N ILE A 97 -15.62 53.73 -19.03
CA ILE A 97 -15.86 54.99 -18.28
C ILE A 97 -15.31 56.19 -19.05
N HIS A 98 -14.08 56.11 -19.57
CA HIS A 98 -13.46 57.21 -20.31
C HIS A 98 -14.23 57.58 -21.59
N ILE A 99 -14.79 56.60 -22.29
CA ILE A 99 -15.60 56.84 -23.48
C ILE A 99 -16.95 57.45 -23.08
N TYR A 100 -17.63 56.89 -22.08
CA TYR A 100 -18.96 57.33 -21.66
C TYR A 100 -18.96 58.78 -21.15
N ILE A 101 -17.92 59.22 -20.45
CA ILE A 101 -17.81 60.61 -19.94
C ILE A 101 -17.55 61.63 -21.06
N ARG A 102 -17.02 61.19 -22.22
CA ARG A 102 -16.71 62.08 -23.35
C ARG A 102 -17.85 62.27 -24.35
N ILE A 103 -18.95 61.53 -24.20
CA ILE A 103 -20.18 61.65 -25.01
C ILE A 103 -21.16 62.51 -24.23
#